data_AF-A0A8J7EW61-F1
#
_entry.id   AF-A0A8J7EW61-F1
#
_cell.length_a   1.000
_cell.length_b   1.000
_cell.length_c   1.000
_cell.angle_alpha   90.00
_cell.angle_beta   90.00
_cell.angle_gamma   90.00
#
_symmetry.space_group_name_H-M   'P 1'
#
loop_
_entity.id
_entity.type
_entity.pdbx_description
1 polymer ?
#
loop_
_entity_poly.entity_id
_entity_poly.type
_entity_poly.pdbx_seq_one_letter_code
_entity_poly.pdbx_strand_id
1 'polypeptide(L)' 'MTTTIQQRESANLWDRFCEWVTSTDNRLYVGWFGVLMIPTLLTATTCFIIAFIAAPPVDIDGIREPVAGSL' A
#
# COMPACT_ATOMS: atom_id res chain seq x y z
N MET A 1 -22.66 38.73 -25.62
CA MET A 1 -22.92 37.33 -25.27
C MET A 1 -21.73 36.51 -25.74
N THR A 2 -20.77 36.29 -24.85
CA THR A 2 -19.54 35.54 -25.18
C THR A 2 -19.77 34.13 -24.69
N THR A 3 -20.06 33.21 -25.60
CA THR A 3 -20.22 31.80 -25.28
C THR A 3 -18.85 31.25 -24.90
N THR A 4 -18.57 31.14 -23.60
CA THR A 4 -17.46 30.35 -23.10
C THR A 4 -17.71 28.90 -23.51
N ILE A 5 -16.98 28.43 -24.53
CA ILE A 5 -16.87 27.02 -24.83
C ILE A 5 -16.21 26.41 -23.61
N GLN A 6 -17.04 25.90 -22.70
CA GLN A 6 -16.63 25.06 -21.61
C GLN A 6 -16.26 23.73 -22.26
N GLN A 7 -15.04 23.66 -22.79
CA GLN A 7 -14.41 22.41 -23.18
C GLN A 7 -14.31 21.61 -21.89
N ARG A 8 -15.36 20.83 -21.59
CA ARG A 8 -15.24 19.65 -20.74
C ARG A 8 -14.30 18.73 -21.50
N GLU A 9 -12.99 18.98 -21.38
CA GLU A 9 -12.04 17.91 -21.58
C GLU A 9 -12.53 16.80 -20.67
N SER A 10 -12.96 15.72 -21.28
CA SER A 10 -13.25 14.50 -20.55
C SER A 10 -11.93 14.10 -19.94
N ALA A 11 -11.70 14.48 -18.68
CA ALA A 11 -10.45 14.22 -17.98
C ALA A 11 -10.06 12.77 -18.24
N ASN A 12 -8.84 12.59 -18.76
CA ASN A 12 -8.33 11.29 -19.15
C ASN A 12 -8.39 10.35 -17.93
N LEU A 13 -8.47 9.03 -18.14
CA LEU A 13 -8.49 8.06 -17.05
C LEU A 13 -7.33 8.28 -16.07
N TRP A 14 -6.17 8.67 -16.60
CA TRP A 14 -5.00 9.02 -15.80
C TRP A 14 -5.21 10.24 -14.90
N ASP A 15 -5.84 11.30 -15.42
CA ASP A 15 -6.08 12.53 -14.66
C ASP A 15 -7.09 12.26 -13.53
N ARG A 16 -8.14 11.50 -13.81
CA ARG A 16 -9.10 11.05 -12.78
C ARG A 16 -8.44 10.19 -11.70
N PHE A 17 -7.50 9.33 -12.09
CA PHE A 17 -6.73 8.54 -11.15
C PHE A 17 -5.85 9.42 -10.26
N CYS A 18 -5.13 10.38 -10.85
CA CYS A 18 -4.31 11.33 -10.10
C CYS A 18 -5.16 12.15 -9.12
N GLU A 19 -6.28 12.71 -9.58
CA GLU A 19 -7.23 13.44 -8.74
C GLU A 19 -7.74 12.59 -7.57
N TRP A 20 -8.05 11.32 -7.80
CA TRP A 20 -8.51 10.40 -6.75
C TRP A 20 -7.40 10.07 -5.75
N VAL A 21 -6.19 9.76 -6.22
CA VAL A 21 -5.04 9.44 -5.35
C VAL A 21 -4.73 10.63 -4.43
N THR A 22 -4.82 11.86 -4.93
CA THR A 22 -4.54 13.07 -4.14
C THR A 22 -5.79 13.73 -3.53
N SER A 23 -6.95 13.07 -3.58
CA SER A 23 -8.20 13.62 -3.02
C SER A 23 -8.15 13.71 -1.50
N THR A 24 -8.51 14.88 -0.96
CA THR A 24 -8.66 15.14 0.47
C THR A 24 -9.99 14.64 1.04
N ASP A 25 -10.93 14.23 0.18
CA ASP A 25 -12.26 13.74 0.58
C ASP A 25 -12.25 12.24 0.92
N ASN A 26 -11.16 11.54 0.59
CA ASN A 26 -10.95 10.17 1.02
C ASN A 26 -10.87 10.09 2.55
N ARG A 27 -11.64 9.19 3.17
CA ARG A 27 -11.63 8.97 4.63
C ARG A 27 -10.24 8.70 5.18
N LEU A 28 -9.41 8.00 4.41
CA LEU A 28 -7.98 7.82 4.63
C LEU A 28 -7.28 8.35 3.38
N TYR A 29 -6.49 9.40 3.56
CA TYR A 29 -5.71 9.98 2.48
C TYR A 29 -4.72 8.96 1.91
N VAL A 30 -4.63 8.86 0.59
CA VAL A 30 -3.71 7.95 -0.11
C VAL A 30 -2.41 8.69 -0.44
N GLY A 31 -2.46 9.63 -1.39
CA GLY A 31 -1.28 10.30 -1.94
C GLY A 31 -0.30 9.35 -2.64
N TRP A 32 0.70 9.91 -3.31
CA TRP A 32 1.68 9.10 -4.05
C TRP A 32 2.54 8.20 -3.15
N PHE A 33 2.81 8.60 -1.90
CA PHE A 33 3.43 7.73 -0.92
C PHE A 33 2.52 6.57 -0.50
N GLY A 34 1.21 6.79 -0.37
CA GLY A 34 0.23 5.76 -0.02
C GLY A 34 0.20 4.60 -1.01
N VAL A 35 0.47 4.87 -2.30
CA VAL A 35 0.53 3.84 -3.35
C VAL A 35 1.62 2.78 -3.05
N LEU A 36 2.74 3.17 -2.44
CA LEU A 36 3.78 2.24 -2.01
C LEU A 36 3.58 1.76 -0.57
N MET A 37 3.15 2.65 0.31
CA MET A 37 2.98 2.37 1.73
C MET A 37 1.89 1.31 1.98
N ILE A 38 0.74 1.40 1.32
CA ILE A 38 -0.37 0.48 1.58
C ILE A 38 0.01 -0.97 1.24
N PRO A 39 0.52 -1.30 0.03
CA PRO A 39 0.92 -2.67 -0.29
C PRO A 39 2.05 -3.19 0.60
N THR A 40 3.04 -2.36 0.91
CA THR A 40 4.20 -2.78 1.71
C THR A 40 3.83 -3.04 3.17
N LEU A 41 3.04 -2.17 3.80
CA LEU A 41 2.58 -2.38 5.17
C LEU A 41 1.65 -3.58 5.29
N LEU A 42 0.73 -3.78 4.33
CA LEU A 42 -0.14 -4.96 4.32
C LEU A 42 0.68 -6.24 4.20
N THR A 43 1.62 -6.29 3.26
CA THR A 43 2.48 -7.47 3.06
C THR A 43 3.32 -7.77 4.30
N ALA A 44 3.95 -6.75 4.88
CA ALA A 44 4.76 -6.89 6.11
C ALA A 44 3.91 -7.37 7.29
N THR A 45 2.71 -6.79 7.47
CA THR A 45 1.79 -7.15 8.56
C THR A 45 1.31 -8.59 8.40
N THR A 46 0.91 -9.00 7.20
CA THR A 46 0.47 -10.38 6.94
C THR A 46 1.60 -11.38 7.18
N CYS A 47 2.80 -11.10 6.67
CA CYS A 47 3.96 -11.95 6.89
C CYS A 47 4.29 -12.08 8.39
N PHE A 48 4.30 -10.95 9.10
CA PHE A 48 4.57 -10.91 10.54
C PHE A 48 3.57 -11.74 11.34
N ILE A 49 2.27 -11.58 11.08
CA ILE A 49 1.22 -12.34 11.80
C ILE A 49 1.39 -13.84 11.57
N ILE A 50 1.60 -14.28 10.33
CA ILE A 50 1.74 -15.71 10.00
C ILE A 50 3.02 -16.27 10.63
N ALA A 51 4.14 -15.56 10.50
CA ALA A 51 5.43 -16.03 11.03
C ALA A 51 5.41 -16.11 12.57
N PHE A 52 4.79 -15.14 13.24
CA PHE A 52 4.70 -15.14 14.69
C PHE A 52 3.88 -16.33 15.24
N ILE A 53 2.88 -16.80 14.49
CA ILE A 53 2.02 -17.92 14.91
C ILE A 53 2.60 -19.27 14.49
N ALA A 54 3.17 -19.39 13.29
CA ALA A 54 3.39 -20.69 12.66
C ALA A 54 4.73 -20.82 11.92
N ALA A 55 5.70 -19.93 12.14
CA ALA A 55 7.02 -20.11 11.55
C ALA A 55 7.73 -21.34 12.13
N PRO A 56 8.39 -22.17 11.30
CA PRO A 56 9.32 -23.17 11.80
C PRO A 56 10.54 -22.49 12.46
N PRO A 57 11.29 -23.21 13.32
CA PRO A 57 12.54 -22.70 13.89
C PRO A 57 13.53 -22.21 12.83
N VAL A 58 14.23 -21.11 13.12
CA VAL A 58 15.15 -20.45 12.18
C VAL A 58 16.57 -20.49 12.75
N ASP A 59 17.54 -20.88 11.92
CA ASP A 59 18.97 -20.85 12.25
C ASP A 59 19.52 -19.44 11.99
N ILE A 60 19.56 -18.60 13.02
CA ILE A 60 19.94 -17.19 12.93
C ILE A 60 21.45 -17.00 12.73
N ASP A 61 22.26 -17.87 13.35
CA ASP A 61 23.73 -17.75 13.35
C ASP A 61 24.39 -18.64 12.29
N GLY A 62 23.63 -19.52 11.62
CA GLY A 62 24.13 -20.41 10.58
C GLY A 62 24.95 -21.58 11.10
N ILE A 63 24.87 -21.88 12.40
CA ILE A 63 25.63 -22.93 13.10
C ILE A 63 24.86 -24.25 13.19
N ARG A 64 23.74 -24.37 12.48
CA ARG A 64 22.84 -25.53 12.51
C ARG A 64 22.14 -25.74 13.86
N GLU A 65 21.86 -24.65 14.58
CA GLU A 65 21.07 -24.65 15.82
C GLU A 65 19.81 -23.78 15.63
N PRO A 66 18.67 -24.37 15.20
CA PRO A 66 17.45 -23.61 14.96
C PRO A 66 16.83 -23.07 16.25
N VAL A 67 16.45 -21.80 16.25
CA VAL A 67 15.78 -21.14 17.38
C VAL A 67 14.27 -21.06 17.12
N ALA A 68 13.47 -21.57 18.06
CA ALA A 68 12.02 -21.45 18.01
C ALA A 68 11.58 -20.05 18.49
N GLY A 69 10.84 -19.34 17.65
CA GLY A 69 10.34 -17.99 17.94
C GLY A 69 8.84 -17.80 17.75
N SER A 70 8.12 -18.82 17.27
CA SER A 70 6.66 -18.80 17.16
C SER A 70 5.99 -19.09 18.52
N LEU A 71 4.71 -18.73 18.63
CA LEU A 71 3.83 -19.07 19.76
C LEU A 71 3.66 -20.58 19.98
#